data_AF-A0A3M2M111-F1
#
_entry.id   AF-A0A3M2M111-F1
#
_cell.length_a   1.000
_cell.length_b   1.000
_cell.length_c   1.000
_cell.angle_alpha   90.00
_cell.angle_beta   90.00
_cell.angle_gamma   90.00
#
_symmetry.space_group_name_H-M   'P 1'
#
loop_
_entity.id
_entity.type
_entity.pdbx_description
1 polymer ?
#
loop_
_entity_poly.entity_id
_entity_poly.type
_entity_poly.pdbx_seq_one_letter_code
_entity_poly.pdbx_strand_id
1 'polypeptide(L)'
;MVDVATLRDFLRSEVPEVQAPLAAWEQREIAWAAEYETEPFLDNVYGLISEVFWWEVFEPAVSAADVPVLERCYAVTEALLTCTVTPSNMIRECVCIRVLKYLRPDSPGYAFAGPVTRRLLESP
;
A
#
# COMPACT_ATOMS: atom_id res chain seq x y z
N MET A 1 8.55 -10.14 14.21
CA MET A 1 8.64 -8.72 13.78
C MET A 1 8.20 -8.73 12.34
N VAL A 2 7.09 -8.09 11.96
CA VAL A 2 6.76 -7.92 10.53
C VAL A 2 7.68 -6.80 10.03
N ASP A 3 8.90 -7.16 9.65
CA ASP A 3 9.83 -6.20 9.09
C ASP A 3 9.37 -5.74 7.69
N VAL A 4 10.05 -4.74 7.12
CA VAL A 4 9.67 -4.18 5.82
C VAL A 4 9.80 -5.21 4.69
N ALA A 5 10.72 -6.18 4.83
CA ALA A 5 10.79 -7.32 3.93
C ALA A 5 9.49 -8.14 3.95
N THR A 6 8.91 -8.36 5.14
CA THR A 6 7.61 -9.03 5.28
C THR A 6 6.47 -8.22 4.64
N LEU A 7 6.48 -6.87 4.73
CA LEU A 7 5.50 -6.03 4.03
C LEU A 7 5.63 -6.18 2.51
N ARG A 8 6.86 -6.15 1.99
CA ARG A 8 7.15 -6.30 0.56
C ARG A 8 6.63 -7.64 0.03
N ASP A 9 6.95 -8.73 0.73
CA ASP A 9 6.53 -10.06 0.34
C ASP A 9 5.02 -10.25 0.48
N PHE A 10 4.41 -9.66 1.50
CA PHE A 10 2.95 -9.62 1.66
C PHE A 10 2.26 -8.90 0.50
N LEU A 11 2.75 -7.73 0.10
CA LEU A 11 2.18 -7.03 -1.06
C LEU A 11 2.31 -7.87 -2.33
N ARG A 12 3.48 -8.50 -2.57
CA ARG A 12 3.69 -9.38 -3.73
C ARG A 12 2.76 -10.60 -3.74
N SER A 13 2.43 -11.18 -2.58
CA SER A 13 1.56 -12.35 -2.51
C SER A 13 0.09 -11.99 -2.70
N GLU A 14 -0.35 -10.90 -2.09
CA GLU A 14 -1.77 -10.55 -2.05
C GLU A 14 -2.21 -9.69 -3.24
N VAL A 15 -1.30 -8.97 -3.90
CA VAL A 15 -1.61 -8.04 -4.99
C VAL A 15 -0.63 -8.27 -6.15
N PRO A 16 -0.91 -9.21 -7.07
CA PRO A 16 -0.02 -9.50 -8.19
C PRO A 16 0.35 -8.26 -9.02
N GLU A 17 -0.55 -7.28 -9.08
CA GLU A 17 -0.38 -6.01 -9.78
C GLU A 17 0.79 -5.17 -9.23
N VAL A 18 1.23 -5.35 -7.97
CA VAL A 18 2.35 -4.60 -7.41
C VAL A 18 3.72 -5.07 -7.92
N GLN A 19 3.82 -6.23 -8.59
CA GLN A 19 5.13 -6.78 -8.96
C GLN A 19 5.92 -5.85 -9.89
N ALA A 20 5.28 -5.35 -10.94
CA ALA A 20 5.94 -4.45 -11.90
C ALA A 20 6.23 -3.06 -11.28
N PRO A 21 5.27 -2.39 -10.58
CA PRO A 21 5.55 -1.16 -9.85
C PRO A 21 6.67 -1.28 -8.82
N LEU A 22 6.71 -2.40 -8.08
CA LEU A 22 7.73 -2.64 -7.07
C LEU A 22 9.12 -2.79 -7.70
N ALA A 23 9.25 -3.58 -8.77
CA ALA A 23 10.52 -3.72 -9.48
C ALA A 23 10.99 -2.38 -10.07
N ALA A 24 10.07 -1.58 -10.63
CA ALA A 24 10.39 -0.25 -11.14
C ALA A 24 10.83 0.70 -10.02
N TRP A 25 10.15 0.69 -8.88
CA TRP A 25 10.52 1.48 -7.71
C TRP A 25 11.90 1.08 -7.15
N GLU A 26 12.17 -0.22 -6.98
CA GLU A 26 13.47 -0.73 -6.54
C GLU A 26 14.59 -0.29 -7.48
N GLN A 27 14.37 -0.34 -8.80
CA GLN A 27 15.35 0.14 -9.78
C GLN A 27 15.60 1.66 -9.67
N ARG A 28 14.55 2.46 -9.43
CA ARG A 28 14.70 3.91 -9.21
C ARG A 28 15.52 4.21 -7.96
N GLU A 29 15.23 3.54 -6.86
CA GLU A 29 15.98 3.71 -5.60
C GLU A 29 17.46 3.32 -5.75
N ILE A 30 17.74 2.22 -6.46
CA ILE A 30 19.12 1.78 -6.76
C ILE A 30 19.84 2.79 -7.65
N ALA A 31 19.18 3.27 -8.71
CA ALA A 31 19.77 4.25 -9.61
C ALA A 31 20.06 5.58 -8.91
N TRP A 32 19.13 6.05 -8.08
CA TRP A 32 19.30 7.25 -7.26
C TRP A 32 20.48 7.09 -6.29
N ALA A 33 20.52 5.98 -5.54
CA ALA A 33 21.61 5.71 -4.62
C ALA A 33 22.98 5.66 -5.31
N ALA A 34 23.05 5.10 -6.52
CA ALA A 34 24.28 5.10 -7.32
C ALA A 34 24.68 6.50 -7.80
N GLU A 35 23.72 7.35 -8.18
CA GLU A 35 23.97 8.74 -8.61
C GLU A 35 24.53 9.60 -7.47
N TYR A 36 24.04 9.40 -6.25
CA TYR A 36 24.39 10.21 -5.08
C TYR A 36 25.43 9.55 -4.16
N GLU A 37 26.00 8.41 -4.56
CA GLU A 37 26.97 7.63 -3.77
C GLU A 37 26.47 7.26 -2.37
N THR A 38 25.17 6.91 -2.25
CA THR A 38 24.52 6.48 -1.00
C THR A 38 24.10 5.01 -1.05
N GLU A 39 23.59 4.47 0.06
CA GLU A 39 22.91 3.18 0.07
C GLU A 39 21.45 3.31 -0.40
N PRO A 40 20.90 2.32 -1.15
CA PRO A 40 19.52 2.36 -1.59
C PRO A 40 18.55 2.11 -0.44
N PHE A 41 17.49 2.92 -0.34
CA PHE A 41 16.55 2.85 0.77
C PHE A 41 15.34 1.95 0.47
N LEU A 42 15.62 0.68 0.18
CA LEU A 42 14.60 -0.30 -0.24
C LEU A 42 13.59 -0.66 0.85
N ASP A 43 13.90 -0.37 2.12
CA ASP A 43 13.03 -0.64 3.27
C ASP A 43 12.17 0.58 3.65
N ASN A 44 11.93 1.48 2.70
CA ASN A 44 11.07 2.64 2.89
C ASN A 44 9.58 2.27 2.85
N VAL A 45 8.95 2.14 4.03
CA VAL A 45 7.50 1.87 4.16
C VAL A 45 6.65 2.93 3.45
N TYR A 46 7.07 4.20 3.46
CA TYR A 46 6.36 5.26 2.75
C TYR A 46 6.40 5.07 1.24
N GLY A 47 7.54 4.63 0.71
CA GLY A 47 7.68 4.29 -0.71
C GLY A 47 6.80 3.11 -1.09
N LEU A 48 6.85 2.01 -0.32
CA LEU A 48 6.03 0.83 -0.58
C LEU A 48 4.52 1.11 -0.53
N ILE A 49 4.04 1.83 0.48
CA ILE A 49 2.60 2.10 0.61
C ILE A 49 2.14 3.18 -0.38
N SER A 50 2.91 4.26 -0.54
CA SER A 50 2.48 5.38 -1.38
C SER A 50 2.76 5.13 -2.86
N GLU A 51 4.01 4.84 -3.22
CA GLU A 51 4.44 4.78 -4.62
C GLU A 51 4.15 3.43 -5.25
N VAL A 52 4.24 2.33 -4.50
CA VAL A 52 4.01 1.00 -5.07
C VAL A 52 2.54 0.60 -4.95
N PHE A 53 1.97 0.65 -3.74
CA PHE A 53 0.61 0.16 -3.53
C PHE A 53 -0.47 1.16 -3.92
N TRP A 54 -0.41 2.41 -3.45
CA TRP A 54 -1.45 3.40 -3.73
C TRP A 54 -1.40 3.92 -5.17
N TRP A 55 -0.37 4.70 -5.54
CA TRP A 55 -0.36 5.44 -6.80
C TRP A 55 -0.31 4.55 -8.05
N GLU A 56 0.32 3.38 -7.95
CA GLU A 56 0.54 2.52 -9.14
C GLU A 56 -0.47 1.36 -9.24
N VAL A 57 -1.23 1.07 -8.18
CA VAL A 57 -2.19 -0.05 -8.19
C VAL A 57 -3.57 0.36 -7.72
N PHE A 58 -3.71 0.81 -6.47
CA PHE A 58 -5.03 1.03 -5.89
C PHE A 58 -5.74 2.26 -6.48
N GLU A 59 -5.04 3.38 -6.64
CA GLU A 59 -5.63 4.59 -7.26
C GLU A 59 -6.05 4.36 -8.72
N PRO A 60 -5.23 3.72 -9.58
CA PRO A 60 -5.65 3.36 -10.92
C PRO A 60 -6.86 2.42 -10.93
N ALA A 61 -6.90 1.44 -10.02
CA ALA A 61 -8.04 0.52 -9.90
C ALA A 61 -9.33 1.25 -9.48
N VAL A 62 -9.24 2.25 -8.59
CA VAL A 62 -10.35 3.12 -8.22
C VAL A 62 -10.82 3.93 -9.43
N SER A 63 -9.88 4.56 -10.15
CA SER A 63 -10.16 5.38 -11.33
C SER A 63 -10.78 4.58 -12.49
N ALA A 64 -10.37 3.32 -12.67
CA ALA A 64 -10.91 2.42 -13.69
C ALA A 64 -12.14 1.62 -13.23
N ALA A 65 -12.50 1.69 -11.95
CA ALA A 65 -13.48 0.80 -11.31
C ALA A 65 -13.18 -0.70 -11.54
N ASP A 66 -11.90 -1.10 -11.47
CA ASP A 66 -11.44 -2.47 -11.64
C ASP A 66 -11.78 -3.32 -10.40
N VAL A 67 -12.98 -3.90 -10.40
CA VAL A 67 -13.55 -4.63 -9.25
C VAL A 67 -12.63 -5.73 -8.72
N PRO A 68 -12.07 -6.65 -9.53
CA PRO A 68 -11.15 -7.67 -9.04
C PRO A 68 -9.93 -7.11 -8.31
N VAL A 69 -9.34 -6.02 -8.80
CA VAL A 69 -8.16 -5.40 -8.16
C VAL A 69 -8.58 -4.66 -6.88
N LEU A 70 -9.72 -3.98 -6.91
CA LEU A 70 -10.27 -3.28 -5.75
C LEU A 70 -10.53 -4.22 -4.58
N GLU A 71 -11.13 -5.39 -4.82
CA GLU A 71 -11.37 -6.39 -3.77
C GLU A 71 -10.07 -6.77 -3.03
N ARG A 72 -9.00 -7.05 -3.77
CA ARG A 72 -7.67 -7.34 -3.21
C ARG A 72 -7.11 -6.14 -2.44
N CYS A 73 -7.18 -4.94 -3.02
CA CYS A 73 -6.63 -3.73 -2.41
C CYS A 73 -7.35 -3.37 -1.10
N TYR A 74 -8.66 -3.53 -1.03
CA TYR A 74 -9.43 -3.35 0.21
C TYR A 74 -9.09 -4.41 1.26
N ALA A 75 -8.95 -5.68 0.86
CA ALA A 75 -8.55 -6.74 1.78
C ALA A 75 -7.15 -6.51 2.37
N VAL A 76 -6.19 -6.10 1.54
CA VAL A 76 -4.83 -5.71 1.98
C VAL A 76 -4.87 -4.50 2.88
N THR A 77 -5.64 -3.47 2.54
CA THR A 77 -5.80 -2.28 3.38
C THR A 77 -6.32 -2.66 4.78
N GLU A 78 -7.35 -3.50 4.85
CA GLU A 78 -7.87 -4.00 6.12
C GLU A 78 -6.83 -4.80 6.91
N ALA A 79 -6.10 -5.71 6.24
CA ALA A 79 -5.05 -6.51 6.85
C ALA A 79 -3.93 -5.64 7.44
N LEU A 80 -3.48 -4.61 6.70
CA LEU A 80 -2.45 -3.68 7.17
C LEU A 80 -2.94 -2.84 8.36
N LEU A 81 -4.22 -2.45 8.37
CA LEU A 81 -4.83 -1.67 9.46
C LEU A 81 -5.07 -2.49 10.74
N THR A 82 -5.31 -3.79 10.58
CA THR A 82 -5.58 -4.74 11.67
C THR A 82 -4.33 -5.48 12.14
N CYS A 83 -3.19 -5.32 11.46
CA CYS A 83 -1.93 -5.93 11.87
C CYS A 83 -1.50 -5.41 13.26
N THR A 84 -1.51 -6.29 14.26
CA THR A 84 -1.20 -5.96 15.67
C THR A 84 0.25 -6.27 16.05
N VAL A 85 1.09 -6.77 15.14
CA VAL A 85 2.46 -7.21 15.44
C VAL A 85 3.49 -6.10 15.15
N THR A 86 4.14 -5.58 16.19
CA THR A 86 5.23 -4.58 16.07
C THR A 86 6.36 -5.10 15.16
N PRO A 87 6.83 -4.30 14.17
CA PRO A 87 6.62 -2.87 13.93
C PRO A 87 5.42 -2.61 12.99
N SER A 88 4.20 -2.60 13.54
CA SER A 88 2.94 -2.41 12.80
C SER A 88 2.40 -0.98 12.85
N ASN A 89 2.81 -0.14 13.80
CA ASN A 89 2.25 1.22 13.93
C ASN A 89 2.64 2.13 12.74
N MET A 90 3.90 2.09 12.29
CA MET A 90 4.34 2.90 11.15
C MET A 90 3.60 2.49 9.87
N ILE A 91 3.36 1.20 9.65
CA ILE A 91 2.59 0.70 8.50
C ILE A 91 1.15 1.20 8.59
N ARG A 92 0.50 1.07 9.75
CA ARG A 92 -0.87 1.56 9.97
C ARG A 92 -0.99 3.05 9.74
N GLU A 93 -0.10 3.85 10.32
CA GLU A 93 -0.05 5.30 10.12
C GLU A 93 0.14 5.64 8.64
N CYS A 94 1.07 4.96 7.96
CA CYS A 94 1.32 5.17 6.56
C CYS A 94 0.09 4.86 5.69
N VAL A 95 -0.62 3.76 5.97
CA VAL A 95 -1.89 3.44 5.28
C VAL A 95 -2.94 4.52 5.52
N CYS A 96 -3.09 5.01 6.75
CA CYS A 96 -4.03 6.09 7.05
C CYS A 96 -3.72 7.36 6.24
N ILE A 97 -2.46 7.81 6.23
CA ILE A 97 -2.09 9.10 5.62
C ILE A 97 -1.86 9.04 4.11
N ARG A 98 -1.51 7.86 3.56
CA ARG A 98 -1.17 7.67 2.15
C ARG A 98 -2.23 6.96 1.32
N VAL A 99 -3.13 6.19 1.95
CA VAL A 99 -4.22 5.49 1.26
C VAL A 99 -5.55 6.10 1.68
N LEU A 100 -5.93 5.95 2.95
CA LEU A 100 -7.27 6.33 3.42
C LEU A 100 -7.55 7.83 3.29
N LYS A 101 -6.53 8.68 3.45
CA LYS A 101 -6.64 10.13 3.24
C LYS A 101 -7.17 10.51 1.84
N TYR A 102 -6.92 9.67 0.83
CA TYR A 102 -7.32 9.92 -0.56
C TYR A 102 -8.51 9.09 -1.00
N LEU A 103 -8.81 8.00 -0.28
CA LEU A 103 -9.93 7.13 -0.55
C LEU A 103 -11.21 7.70 0.09
N ARG A 104 -12.35 7.55 -0.58
CA ARG A 104 -13.64 8.09 -0.11
C ARG A 104 -14.68 6.97 0.07
N PRO A 105 -15.67 7.14 0.96
CA PRO A 105 -16.76 6.16 1.11
C PRO A 105 -17.61 5.93 -0.14
N ASP A 106 -17.58 6.84 -1.12
CA ASP A 106 -18.29 6.73 -2.39
C ASP A 106 -17.43 6.11 -3.52
N SER A 107 -16.20 5.69 -3.21
CA SER A 107 -15.31 5.07 -4.21
C SER A 107 -15.83 3.69 -4.67
N PRO A 108 -15.61 3.32 -5.94
CA PRO A 108 -15.86 1.98 -6.43
C PRO A 108 -15.20 0.92 -5.54
N GLY A 109 -15.91 -0.17 -5.29
CA GLY A 109 -15.41 -1.25 -4.46
C GLY A 109 -15.46 -0.99 -2.95
N TYR A 110 -16.00 0.14 -2.47
CA TYR A 110 -16.23 0.38 -1.04
C TYR A 110 -16.98 -0.77 -0.34
N ALA A 111 -17.84 -1.48 -1.07
CA ALA A 111 -18.51 -2.69 -0.58
C ALA A 111 -17.55 -3.80 -0.11
N PHE A 112 -16.32 -3.84 -0.62
CA PHE A 112 -15.25 -4.76 -0.22
C PHE A 112 -14.44 -4.27 0.98
N ALA A 113 -14.59 -3.00 1.39
CA ALA A 113 -13.89 -2.47 2.55
C ALA A 113 -14.23 -3.26 3.81
N GLY A 114 -13.21 -3.67 4.56
CA GLY A 114 -13.37 -4.32 5.86
C GLY A 114 -13.83 -3.35 6.97
N PRO A 115 -14.18 -3.87 8.15
CA PRO A 115 -14.77 -3.07 9.22
C PRO A 115 -13.89 -1.93 9.72
N VAL A 116 -12.57 -2.11 9.82
CA VAL A 116 -11.65 -1.05 10.27
C VAL A 116 -11.51 0.02 9.20
N THR A 117 -11.37 -0.39 7.95
CA THR A 117 -11.29 0.50 6.79
C THR A 117 -12.54 1.39 6.69
N ARG A 118 -13.74 0.79 6.75
CA ARG A 118 -15.01 1.54 6.74
C ARG A 118 -15.10 2.53 7.88
N ARG A 119 -14.85 2.07 9.11
CA ARG A 119 -14.88 2.94 10.30
C ARG A 119 -13.98 4.17 10.12
N LEU A 120 -12.78 4.00 9.57
CA LEU A 120 -11.84 5.09 9.35
C LEU A 120 -12.23 6.02 8.19
N LEU A 121 -12.85 5.50 7.14
CA LEU A 121 -13.34 6.31 6.02
C LEU A 121 -14.62 7.10 6.37
N GLU A 122 -15.44 6.57 7.27
CA GLU A 122 -16.68 7.20 7.74
C GLU A 122 -16.47 8.15 8.93
N SER A 123 -15.28 8.14 9.54
CA SER A 123 -14.94 9.04 10.65
C SER A 123 -14.55 10.43 10.10
N PRO A 124 -15.20 11.51 10.56
CA PRO A 124 -14.94 12.88 10.09
C PRO A 124 -13.56 13.43 10.50
#